data_AF-A0A2K6UJT0-F1
#
_entry.id   AF-A0A2K6UJT0-F1
#
_cell.length_a   1.000
_cell.length_b   1.000
_cell.length_c   1.000
_cell.angle_alpha   90.00
_cell.angle_beta   90.00
_cell.angle_gamma   90.00
#
_symmetry.space_group_name_H-M   'P 1'
#
loop_
_entity.id
_entity.type
_entity.pdbx_description
1 polymer ?
#
loop_
_entity_poly.entity_id
_entity_poly.type
_entity_poly.pdbx_seq_one_letter_code
_entity_poly.pdbx_strand_id
1 'polypeptide(L)'
;MPSKRKDKKKGKSKGKDTIEKLKQQLKETKEKAQEEKEKLEQKYTRQINELEGQFHQKAKEIGMIHTELKTVRQFQKRKIQVERELDDHRLEQEAEKKIVMLAERAHHEAIVQLNDAGRNVFKENVYLQKALAYHLKEADTLQKNSQKLQESHTLLLHQKEINDLLVKEKIMQLIQQKSQIQTLQKKVLSLETALSHMTKEFESEVLKLQQRAMIENRASQVEIDKLQHLLRMKDREMNHVKKLAKNILDERTEVERFFLDALHQVKQQILVSRKHYKQIAQAAFNLKMRAACAGRTEYPKIRTFDGREHSTNSVNQDLLEAEKWTHIEGNVDIGDLTWEQKEKVLRLLFAKMNGCASKKYNQSSRPPVPDYVVSDSGETKEFGDESKLQDQTFITQQVPISDSSDKVVLPTIPKGSQESDTVTF
;
A
#
# COMPACT_ATOMS: atom_id res chain seq x y z
N MET A 1 81.16 68.55 -114.01
CA MET A 1 80.64 69.92 -114.28
C MET A 1 79.17 69.87 -114.69
N PRO A 2 78.35 70.87 -114.30
CA PRO A 2 76.88 70.84 -114.37
C PRO A 2 76.29 71.10 -115.78
N SER A 3 74.98 71.44 -115.85
CA SER A 3 74.15 71.61 -117.06
C SER A 3 73.96 70.34 -117.92
N LYS A 4 73.20 70.44 -119.03
CA LYS A 4 72.76 69.38 -119.99
C LYS A 4 71.70 68.42 -119.43
N ARG A 5 70.78 67.77 -120.18
CA ARG A 5 70.08 67.92 -121.50
C ARG A 5 68.82 66.97 -121.41
N LYS A 6 67.60 67.27 -121.91
CA LYS A 6 66.37 66.46 -121.60
C LYS A 6 65.20 66.38 -122.64
N ASP A 7 64.50 65.23 -122.59
CA ASP A 7 63.04 64.93 -122.82
C ASP A 7 62.40 64.90 -124.25
N LYS A 8 61.05 65.02 -124.35
CA LYS A 8 60.06 65.06 -125.47
C LYS A 8 59.25 63.76 -125.75
N LYS A 9 57.95 63.88 -126.15
CA LYS A 9 56.96 62.80 -126.44
C LYS A 9 55.80 63.26 -127.38
N LYS A 10 55.08 62.31 -128.04
CA LYS A 10 53.76 62.40 -128.77
C LYS A 10 53.27 60.95 -129.11
N GLY A 11 52.02 60.57 -129.45
CA GLY A 11 50.69 61.23 -129.48
C GLY A 11 50.24 61.78 -130.86
N LYS A 12 49.11 61.42 -131.52
CA LYS A 12 48.02 60.39 -131.38
C LYS A 12 47.46 60.06 -132.81
N SER A 13 46.45 59.17 -133.01
CA SER A 13 45.89 58.89 -134.37
C SER A 13 44.55 58.10 -134.49
N LYS A 14 43.78 58.39 -135.56
CA LYS A 14 42.93 57.51 -136.44
C LYS A 14 41.55 56.95 -135.97
N GLY A 15 40.76 56.53 -136.98
CA GLY A 15 39.42 55.90 -137.00
C GLY A 15 39.00 55.55 -138.45
N LYS A 16 37.91 54.78 -138.73
CA LYS A 16 37.50 54.40 -140.13
C LYS A 16 35.99 54.12 -140.39
N ASP A 17 35.61 52.98 -141.03
CA ASP A 17 34.37 52.74 -141.82
C ASP A 17 33.06 52.45 -141.04
N THR A 18 31.86 52.60 -141.67
CA THR A 18 30.60 52.77 -140.88
C THR A 18 29.27 52.29 -141.52
N ILE A 19 28.13 52.55 -140.87
CA ILE A 19 26.78 52.74 -141.44
C ILE A 19 25.75 51.65 -141.06
N GLU A 20 24.62 51.58 -141.77
CA GLU A 20 23.34 51.11 -141.19
C GLU A 20 23.25 49.61 -140.87
N LYS A 21 23.65 48.72 -141.78
CA LYS A 21 23.61 47.27 -141.55
C LYS A 21 24.63 46.85 -140.49
N LEU A 22 25.75 47.58 -140.46
CA LEU A 22 26.73 47.55 -139.38
C LEU A 22 26.09 47.95 -138.04
N LYS A 23 25.03 48.78 -137.97
CA LYS A 23 24.23 49.02 -136.72
C LYS A 23 23.40 47.80 -136.28
N GLN A 24 22.72 47.11 -137.21
CA GLN A 24 21.82 46.01 -136.82
C GLN A 24 22.61 44.78 -136.40
N GLN A 25 23.69 44.44 -137.13
CA GLN A 25 24.66 43.46 -136.62
C GLN A 25 25.35 43.99 -135.36
N LEU A 26 25.56 45.31 -135.16
CA LEU A 26 25.93 45.87 -133.86
C LEU A 26 24.93 45.53 -132.75
N LYS A 27 23.63 45.41 -133.03
CA LYS A 27 22.62 45.12 -132.00
C LYS A 27 22.63 43.65 -131.61
N GLU A 28 22.61 42.70 -132.54
CA GLU A 28 22.71 41.27 -132.21
C GLU A 28 24.09 40.91 -131.66
N THR A 29 25.18 41.49 -132.19
CA THR A 29 26.50 41.32 -131.56
C THR A 29 26.58 42.03 -130.21
N LYS A 30 25.87 43.15 -129.98
CA LYS A 30 25.70 43.70 -128.62
C LYS A 30 24.91 42.78 -127.71
N GLU A 31 23.86 42.11 -128.18
CA GLU A 31 22.97 41.30 -127.33
C GLU A 31 23.65 39.97 -126.97
N LYS A 32 24.29 39.29 -127.93
CA LYS A 32 25.20 38.16 -127.62
C LYS A 32 26.42 38.60 -126.80
N ALA A 33 27.03 39.76 -127.10
CA ALA A 33 28.11 40.28 -126.25
C ALA A 33 27.61 40.72 -124.87
N GLN A 34 26.32 41.07 -124.69
CA GLN A 34 25.73 41.41 -123.39
C GLN A 34 25.46 40.13 -122.58
N GLU A 35 24.94 39.07 -123.21
CA GLU A 35 24.70 37.78 -122.55
C GLU A 35 26.02 37.04 -122.23
N GLU A 36 27.01 37.10 -123.13
CA GLU A 36 28.38 36.67 -122.82
C GLU A 36 29.06 37.60 -121.82
N LYS A 37 28.85 38.92 -121.86
CA LYS A 37 29.33 39.85 -120.83
C LYS A 37 28.71 39.55 -119.48
N GLU A 38 27.45 39.16 -119.38
CA GLU A 38 26.82 38.78 -118.11
C GLU A 38 27.33 37.42 -117.60
N LYS A 39 27.56 36.43 -118.47
CA LYS A 39 28.26 35.19 -118.08
C LYS A 39 29.71 35.45 -117.67
N LEU A 40 30.39 36.37 -118.35
CA LEU A 40 31.77 36.76 -118.08
C LEU A 40 31.86 37.61 -116.80
N GLU A 41 30.90 38.50 -116.55
CA GLU A 41 30.73 39.24 -115.31
C GLU A 41 30.43 38.26 -114.17
N GLN A 42 29.48 37.32 -114.29
CA GLN A 42 29.28 36.28 -113.27
C GLN A 42 30.54 35.44 -113.01
N LYS A 43 31.29 35.09 -114.06
CA LYS A 43 32.57 34.37 -113.92
C LYS A 43 33.60 35.21 -113.16
N TYR A 44 33.74 36.49 -113.51
CA TYR A 44 34.64 37.41 -112.82
C TYR A 44 34.16 37.76 -111.41
N THR A 45 32.86 37.88 -111.14
CA THR A 45 32.30 38.08 -109.79
C THR A 45 32.55 36.86 -108.92
N ARG A 46 32.42 35.63 -109.43
CA ARG A 46 32.84 34.42 -108.69
C ARG A 46 34.34 34.42 -108.42
N GLN A 47 35.18 34.74 -109.42
CA GLN A 47 36.62 34.85 -109.22
C GLN A 47 37.00 35.97 -108.24
N ILE A 48 36.29 37.11 -108.24
CA ILE A 48 36.48 38.21 -107.29
C ILE A 48 36.09 37.74 -105.90
N ASN A 49 34.90 37.16 -105.69
CA ASN A 49 34.47 36.67 -104.38
C ASN A 49 35.38 35.58 -103.82
N GLU A 50 35.90 34.69 -104.68
CA GLU A 50 36.84 33.64 -104.27
C GLU A 50 38.24 34.21 -103.96
N LEU A 51 38.72 35.18 -104.75
CA LEU A 51 39.95 35.93 -104.43
C LEU A 51 39.79 36.77 -103.17
N GLU A 52 38.65 37.41 -102.94
CA GLU A 52 38.33 38.16 -101.72
C GLU A 52 38.27 37.23 -100.51
N GLY A 53 37.68 36.04 -100.65
CA GLY A 53 37.72 34.98 -99.63
C GLY A 53 39.14 34.54 -99.29
N GLN A 54 39.97 34.26 -100.31
CA GLN A 54 41.40 33.97 -100.12
C GLN A 54 42.16 35.15 -99.51
N PHE A 55 41.83 36.39 -99.87
CA PHE A 55 42.44 37.59 -99.30
C PHE A 55 42.05 37.80 -97.84
N HIS A 56 40.79 37.53 -97.48
CA HIS A 56 40.31 37.57 -96.10
C HIS A 56 40.96 36.49 -95.24
N GLN A 57 41.15 35.29 -95.79
CA GLN A 57 41.84 34.19 -95.12
C GLN A 57 43.33 34.53 -94.92
N LYS A 58 44.02 35.03 -95.95
CA LYS A 58 45.41 35.51 -95.82
C LYS A 58 45.54 36.71 -94.88
N ALA A 59 44.56 37.61 -94.83
CA ALA A 59 44.56 38.73 -93.89
C ALA A 59 44.44 38.24 -92.44
N LYS A 60 43.63 37.21 -92.17
CA LYS A 60 43.57 36.55 -90.85
C LYS A 60 44.89 35.88 -90.50
N GLU A 61 45.49 35.12 -91.42
CA GLU A 61 46.78 34.46 -91.21
C GLU A 61 47.92 35.46 -90.95
N ILE A 62 48.01 36.53 -91.74
CA ILE A 62 48.96 37.62 -91.51
C ILE A 62 48.70 38.31 -90.17
N GLY A 63 47.43 38.47 -89.76
CA GLY A 63 47.05 38.96 -88.44
C GLY A 63 47.58 38.08 -87.30
N MET A 64 47.36 36.76 -87.39
CA MET A 64 47.86 35.78 -86.41
C MET A 64 49.39 35.79 -86.35
N ILE A 65 50.07 35.69 -87.50
CA ILE A 65 51.53 35.77 -87.59
C ILE A 65 52.04 37.09 -87.02
N HIS A 66 51.37 38.23 -87.25
CA HIS A 66 51.78 39.51 -86.67
C HIS A 66 51.65 39.52 -85.14
N THR A 67 50.60 38.90 -84.59
CA THR A 67 50.46 38.75 -83.12
C THR A 67 51.51 37.81 -82.53
N GLU A 68 51.80 36.67 -83.17
CA GLU A 68 52.85 35.73 -82.74
C GLU A 68 54.25 36.37 -82.84
N LEU A 69 54.56 37.08 -83.92
CA LEU A 69 55.85 37.76 -84.09
C LEU A 69 55.99 38.97 -83.15
N LYS A 70 54.89 39.44 -82.55
CA LYS A 70 54.89 40.42 -81.45
C LYS A 70 55.14 39.74 -80.10
N THR A 71 54.51 38.60 -79.80
CA THR A 71 54.76 37.84 -78.55
C THR A 71 56.17 37.24 -78.55
N VAL A 72 56.66 36.69 -79.65
CA VAL A 72 58.05 36.20 -79.80
C VAL A 72 59.07 37.32 -79.60
N ARG A 73 58.84 38.52 -80.17
CA ARG A 73 59.75 39.67 -79.92
C ARG A 73 59.71 40.16 -78.47
N GLN A 74 58.57 40.09 -77.79
CA GLN A 74 58.50 40.36 -76.35
C GLN A 74 59.22 39.27 -75.54
N PHE A 75 59.07 38.00 -75.91
CA PHE A 75 59.75 36.88 -75.28
C PHE A 75 61.27 36.96 -75.44
N GLN A 76 61.78 37.26 -76.63
CA GLN A 76 63.22 37.49 -76.86
C GLN A 76 63.76 38.65 -76.01
N LYS A 77 63.02 39.76 -75.90
CA LYS A 77 63.43 40.87 -75.01
C LYS A 77 63.48 40.45 -73.54
N ARG A 78 62.44 39.76 -73.04
CA ARG A 78 62.42 39.24 -71.66
C ARG A 78 63.51 38.21 -71.42
N LYS A 79 63.78 37.32 -72.38
CA LYS A 79 64.86 36.34 -72.28
C LYS A 79 66.22 37.03 -72.10
N ILE A 80 66.56 37.99 -72.98
CA ILE A 80 67.83 38.74 -72.90
C ILE A 80 67.92 39.54 -71.59
N GLN A 81 66.79 40.08 -71.09
CA GLN A 81 66.75 40.77 -69.81
C GLN A 81 67.03 39.81 -68.63
N VAL A 82 66.35 38.67 -68.56
CA VAL A 82 66.53 37.66 -67.51
C VAL A 82 67.93 37.04 -67.56
N GLU A 83 68.49 36.81 -68.75
CA GLU A 83 69.88 36.33 -68.90
C GLU A 83 70.88 37.33 -68.30
N ARG A 84 70.67 38.64 -68.49
CA ARG A 84 71.51 39.68 -67.85
C ARG A 84 71.31 39.77 -66.35
N GLU A 85 70.06 39.76 -65.88
CA GLU A 85 69.75 39.82 -64.43
C GLU A 85 70.36 38.62 -63.67
N LEU A 86 70.42 37.44 -64.31
CA LEU A 86 71.09 36.25 -63.75
C LEU A 86 72.62 36.38 -63.75
N ASP A 87 73.22 36.89 -64.82
CA ASP A 87 74.68 37.11 -64.89
C ASP A 87 75.13 38.21 -63.90
N ASP A 88 74.38 39.30 -63.78
CA ASP A 88 74.63 40.39 -62.84
C ASP A 88 74.57 39.89 -61.38
N HIS A 89 73.54 39.11 -61.01
CA HIS A 89 73.45 38.55 -59.66
C HIS A 89 74.53 37.48 -59.38
N ARG A 90 74.98 36.73 -60.40
CA ARG A 90 76.11 35.81 -60.27
C ARG A 90 77.42 36.57 -59.99
N LEU A 91 77.65 37.69 -60.69
CA LEU A 91 78.78 38.59 -60.47
C LEU A 91 78.74 39.25 -59.09
N GLU A 92 77.55 39.63 -58.61
CA GLU A 92 77.34 40.20 -57.27
C GLU A 92 77.72 39.21 -56.15
N GLN A 93 77.21 37.97 -56.19
CA GLN A 93 77.59 36.94 -55.21
C GLN A 93 79.09 36.58 -55.27
N GLU A 94 79.70 36.62 -56.46
CA GLU A 94 81.14 36.37 -56.64
C GLU A 94 81.97 37.52 -56.03
N ALA A 95 81.50 38.76 -56.16
CA ALA A 95 82.10 39.93 -55.52
C ALA A 95 81.95 39.90 -53.99
N GLU A 96 80.77 39.58 -53.45
CA GLU A 96 80.52 39.50 -52.01
C GLU A 96 81.42 38.45 -51.33
N LYS A 97 81.51 37.24 -51.90
CA LYS A 97 82.44 36.19 -51.43
C LYS A 97 83.89 36.67 -51.46
N LYS A 98 84.28 37.41 -52.50
CA LYS A 98 85.64 37.95 -52.65
C LYS A 98 85.93 39.06 -51.63
N ILE A 99 84.94 39.87 -51.26
CA ILE A 99 85.04 40.86 -50.17
C ILE A 99 85.26 40.17 -48.83
N VAL A 100 84.48 39.13 -48.51
CA VAL A 100 84.64 38.37 -47.26
C VAL A 100 86.04 37.74 -47.16
N MET A 101 86.50 37.05 -48.21
CA MET A 101 87.87 36.48 -48.24
C MET A 101 88.97 37.55 -48.13
N LEU A 102 88.76 38.75 -48.71
CA LEU A 102 89.72 39.86 -48.58
C LEU A 102 89.73 40.43 -47.16
N ALA A 103 88.58 40.53 -46.50
CA ALA A 103 88.48 40.95 -45.10
C ALA A 103 89.15 39.93 -44.15
N GLU A 104 88.92 38.63 -44.35
CA GLU A 104 89.60 37.56 -43.59
C GLU A 104 91.12 37.60 -43.79
N ARG A 105 91.58 37.78 -45.04
CA ARG A 105 93.01 37.91 -45.35
C ARG A 105 93.63 39.15 -44.72
N ALA A 106 92.98 40.31 -44.84
CA ALA A 106 93.46 41.56 -44.23
C ALA A 106 93.51 41.46 -42.70
N HIS A 107 92.53 40.81 -42.07
CA HIS A 107 92.52 40.56 -40.63
C HIS A 107 93.66 39.62 -40.20
N HIS A 108 93.90 38.54 -40.94
CA HIS A 108 95.03 37.64 -40.67
C HIS A 108 96.39 38.33 -40.87
N GLU A 109 96.54 39.09 -41.95
CA GLU A 109 97.76 39.84 -42.26
C GLU A 109 98.04 40.91 -41.21
N ALA A 110 97.03 41.65 -40.75
CA ALA A 110 97.15 42.60 -39.64
C ALA A 110 97.64 41.92 -38.34
N ILE A 111 97.13 40.73 -37.99
CA ILE A 111 97.59 39.97 -36.82
C ILE A 111 99.05 39.51 -36.98
N VAL A 112 99.47 39.13 -38.18
CA VAL A 112 100.86 38.74 -38.45
C VAL A 112 101.81 39.94 -38.39
N GLN A 113 101.38 41.12 -38.85
CA GLN A 113 102.15 42.37 -38.80
C GLN A 113 102.27 42.99 -37.38
N LEU A 114 101.48 42.53 -36.40
CA LEU A 114 101.65 42.95 -35.00
C LEU A 114 102.97 42.42 -34.41
N ASN A 115 103.64 43.26 -33.61
CA ASN A 115 104.78 42.87 -32.77
C ASN A 115 104.38 41.79 -31.75
N ASP A 116 105.33 41.02 -31.22
CA ASP A 116 105.06 39.88 -30.32
C ASP A 116 104.20 40.22 -29.09
N ALA A 117 104.39 41.40 -28.50
CA ALA A 117 103.54 41.89 -27.42
C ALA A 117 102.07 42.01 -27.85
N GLY A 118 101.79 42.56 -29.04
CA GLY A 118 100.44 42.66 -29.59
C GLY A 118 99.83 41.30 -29.93
N ARG A 119 100.63 40.37 -30.45
CA ARG A 119 100.18 38.98 -30.72
C ARG A 119 99.83 38.22 -29.43
N ASN A 120 100.58 38.43 -28.35
CA ASN A 120 100.29 37.83 -27.05
C ASN A 120 99.03 38.44 -26.41
N VAL A 121 98.89 39.76 -26.43
CA VAL A 121 97.65 40.44 -25.98
C VAL A 121 96.42 39.99 -26.79
N PHE A 122 96.55 39.77 -28.10
CA PHE A 122 95.44 39.23 -28.91
C PHE A 122 95.05 37.81 -28.49
N LYS A 123 96.03 36.91 -28.30
CA LYS A 123 95.77 35.53 -27.81
C LYS A 123 95.09 35.53 -26.44
N GLU A 124 95.55 36.40 -25.55
CA GLU A 124 94.98 36.56 -24.21
C GLU A 124 93.56 37.14 -24.27
N ASN A 125 93.30 38.12 -25.13
CA ASN A 125 91.96 38.67 -25.36
C ASN A 125 90.99 37.58 -25.89
N VAL A 126 91.41 36.75 -26.84
CA VAL A 126 90.62 35.61 -27.34
C VAL A 126 90.35 34.58 -26.23
N TYR A 127 91.33 34.29 -25.37
CA TYR A 127 91.14 33.41 -24.21
C TYR A 127 90.14 34.01 -23.21
N LEU A 128 90.29 35.29 -22.86
CA LEU A 128 89.40 36.02 -21.96
C LEU A 128 87.97 36.12 -22.51
N GLN A 129 87.79 36.35 -23.82
CA GLN A 129 86.48 36.31 -24.47
C GLN A 129 85.83 34.92 -24.35
N LYS A 130 86.62 33.84 -24.54
CA LYS A 130 86.14 32.46 -24.39
C LYS A 130 85.75 32.13 -22.95
N ALA A 131 86.54 32.58 -21.97
CA ALA A 131 86.23 32.44 -20.54
C ALA A 131 84.97 33.26 -20.15
N LEU A 132 84.86 34.50 -20.63
CA LEU A 132 83.69 35.35 -20.42
C LEU A 132 82.42 34.73 -21.02
N ALA A 133 82.50 34.19 -22.25
CA ALA A 133 81.37 33.51 -22.89
C ALA A 133 80.94 32.24 -22.13
N TYR A 134 81.91 31.48 -21.57
CA TYR A 134 81.60 30.34 -20.70
C TYR A 134 80.87 30.80 -19.44
N HIS A 135 81.40 31.78 -18.71
CA HIS A 135 80.78 32.26 -17.46
C HIS A 135 79.44 32.97 -17.68
N LEU A 136 79.25 33.68 -18.81
CA LEU A 136 77.94 34.22 -19.19
C LEU A 136 76.90 33.11 -19.41
N LYS A 137 77.30 32.01 -20.06
CA LYS A 137 76.43 30.85 -20.27
C LYS A 137 76.15 30.11 -18.94
N GLU A 138 77.15 29.96 -18.09
CA GLU A 138 77.00 29.39 -16.75
C GLU A 138 76.03 30.22 -15.90
N ALA A 139 76.21 31.56 -15.87
CA ALA A 139 75.32 32.49 -15.20
C ALA A 139 73.88 32.42 -15.72
N ASP A 140 73.67 32.36 -17.05
CA ASP A 140 72.35 32.17 -17.66
C ASP A 140 71.71 30.82 -17.25
N THR A 141 72.49 29.73 -17.21
CA THR A 141 71.97 28.43 -16.73
C THR A 141 71.63 28.44 -15.23
N LEU A 142 72.43 29.11 -14.40
CA LEU A 142 72.17 29.26 -12.98
C LEU A 142 70.95 30.16 -12.73
N GLN A 143 70.78 31.25 -13.50
CA GLN A 143 69.61 32.12 -13.44
C GLN A 143 68.34 31.35 -13.82
N LYS A 144 68.37 30.57 -14.91
CA LYS A 144 67.24 29.72 -15.33
C LYS A 144 66.89 28.65 -14.28
N ASN A 145 67.88 28.07 -13.62
CA ASN A 145 67.66 27.10 -12.56
C ASN A 145 67.11 27.76 -11.28
N SER A 146 67.61 28.95 -10.92
CA SER A 146 67.10 29.76 -9.81
C SER A 146 65.63 30.15 -10.04
N GLN A 147 65.29 30.61 -11.25
CA GLN A 147 63.92 30.94 -11.63
C GLN A 147 62.99 29.72 -11.54
N LYS A 148 63.38 28.56 -12.11
CA LYS A 148 62.60 27.31 -12.01
C LYS A 148 62.41 26.86 -10.56
N LEU A 149 63.43 27.02 -9.72
CA LEU A 149 63.35 26.67 -8.30
C LEU A 149 62.39 27.62 -7.56
N GLN A 150 62.41 28.91 -7.89
CA GLN A 150 61.49 29.91 -7.36
C GLN A 150 60.04 29.64 -7.79
N GLU A 151 59.80 29.31 -9.06
CA GLU A 151 58.48 28.90 -9.60
C GLU A 151 57.98 27.62 -8.91
N SER A 152 58.84 26.61 -8.74
CA SER A 152 58.50 25.39 -8.00
C SER A 152 58.16 25.68 -6.52
N HIS A 153 58.89 26.60 -5.89
CA HIS A 153 58.64 27.01 -4.50
C HIS A 153 57.30 27.75 -4.34
N THR A 154 56.93 28.64 -5.27
CA THR A 154 55.61 29.32 -5.21
C THR A 154 54.46 28.35 -5.45
N LEU A 155 54.60 27.40 -6.39
CA LEU A 155 53.61 26.34 -6.60
C LEU A 155 53.44 25.44 -5.35
N LEU A 156 54.55 25.06 -4.71
CA LEU A 156 54.51 24.23 -3.50
C LEU A 156 53.89 24.98 -2.31
N LEU A 157 54.14 26.28 -2.18
CA LEU A 157 53.46 27.12 -1.18
C LEU A 157 51.95 27.15 -1.40
N HIS A 158 51.48 27.43 -2.61
CA HIS A 158 50.04 27.43 -2.90
C HIS A 158 49.40 26.06 -2.70
N GLN A 159 50.08 24.96 -3.08
CA GLN A 159 49.58 23.62 -2.80
C GLN A 159 49.48 23.34 -1.29
N LYS A 160 50.45 23.83 -0.50
CA LYS A 160 50.40 23.74 0.96
C LYS A 160 49.23 24.55 1.52
N GLU A 161 49.02 25.78 1.08
CA GLU A 161 47.90 26.64 1.51
C GLU A 161 46.54 25.99 1.23
N ILE A 162 46.37 25.42 0.03
CA ILE A 162 45.16 24.67 -0.35
C ILE A 162 44.96 23.44 0.54
N ASN A 163 46.02 22.67 0.79
CA ASN A 163 45.98 21.50 1.67
C ASN A 163 45.64 21.90 3.13
N ASP A 164 46.25 22.96 3.65
CA ASP A 164 45.99 23.48 5.01
C ASP A 164 44.53 23.95 5.16
N LEU A 165 43.94 24.57 4.13
CA LEU A 165 42.51 24.92 4.10
C LEU A 165 41.60 23.68 4.03
N LEU A 166 41.92 22.71 3.17
CA LEU A 166 41.18 21.45 3.04
C LEU A 166 41.18 20.65 4.36
N VAL A 167 42.32 20.57 5.04
CA VAL A 167 42.44 19.89 6.34
C VAL A 167 41.61 20.60 7.41
N LYS A 168 41.63 21.95 7.47
CA LYS A 168 40.78 22.73 8.38
C LYS A 168 39.29 22.47 8.14
N GLU A 169 38.85 22.50 6.89
CA GLU A 169 37.47 22.21 6.51
C GLU A 169 37.05 20.79 6.91
N LYS A 170 37.91 19.78 6.67
CA LYS A 170 37.64 18.39 7.07
C LYS A 170 37.58 18.21 8.59
N ILE A 171 38.44 18.89 9.34
CA ILE A 171 38.37 18.92 10.81
C ILE A 171 37.04 19.55 11.27
N MET A 172 36.60 20.64 10.64
CA MET A 172 35.36 21.33 10.98
C MET A 172 34.12 20.45 10.71
N GLN A 173 34.09 19.76 9.56
CA GLN A 173 33.07 18.75 9.22
C GLN A 173 33.03 17.61 10.24
N LEU A 174 34.19 17.07 10.64
CA LEU A 174 34.27 16.01 11.66
C LEU A 174 33.80 16.46 13.04
N ILE A 175 34.10 17.70 13.45
CA ILE A 175 33.61 18.28 14.71
C ILE A 175 32.08 18.41 14.68
N GLN A 176 31.51 18.87 13.57
CA GLN A 176 30.06 18.98 13.39
C GLN A 176 29.36 17.61 13.41
N GLN A 177 29.91 16.61 12.72
CA GLN A 177 29.38 15.24 12.77
C GLN A 177 29.47 14.66 14.18
N LYS A 178 30.58 14.89 14.90
CA LYS A 178 30.75 14.44 16.28
C LYS A 178 29.73 15.07 17.23
N SER A 179 29.41 16.36 17.09
CA SER A 179 28.39 17.02 17.93
C SER A 179 26.96 16.56 17.63
N GLN A 180 26.66 16.27 16.36
CA GLN A 180 25.39 15.63 15.96
C GLN A 180 25.27 14.23 16.56
N ILE A 181 26.30 13.38 16.45
CA ILE A 181 26.34 12.04 17.05
C ILE A 181 26.14 12.11 18.57
N GLN A 182 26.82 13.02 19.26
CA GLN A 182 26.64 13.22 20.72
C GLN A 182 25.22 13.65 21.08
N THR A 183 24.58 14.49 20.25
CA THR A 183 23.19 14.91 20.47
C THR A 183 22.21 13.75 20.29
N LEU A 184 22.42 12.93 19.25
CA LEU A 184 21.62 11.72 19.01
C LEU A 184 21.82 10.68 20.13
N GLN A 185 23.06 10.45 20.57
CA GLN A 185 23.37 9.55 21.70
C GLN A 185 22.66 9.98 22.99
N LYS A 186 22.67 11.28 23.33
CA LYS A 186 21.92 11.80 24.48
C LYS A 186 20.40 11.56 24.33
N LYS A 187 19.85 11.73 23.13
CA LYS A 187 18.43 11.47 22.86
C LYS A 187 18.10 9.99 23.01
N VAL A 188 18.92 9.08 22.48
CA VAL A 188 18.76 7.63 22.65
C VAL A 188 18.78 7.25 24.12
N LEU A 189 19.79 7.68 24.89
CA LEU A 189 19.86 7.43 26.34
C LEU A 189 18.64 7.95 27.11
N SER A 190 18.10 9.11 26.74
CA SER A 190 16.89 9.65 27.38
C SER A 190 15.64 8.80 27.09
N LEU A 191 15.52 8.26 25.88
CA LEU A 191 14.42 7.38 25.47
C LEU A 191 14.54 5.99 26.11
N GLU A 192 15.75 5.42 26.15
CA GLU A 192 16.04 4.16 26.85
C GLU A 192 15.75 4.26 28.35
N THR A 193 16.10 5.40 28.97
CA THR A 193 15.80 5.68 30.38
C THR A 193 14.29 5.76 30.61
N ALA A 194 13.57 6.56 29.81
CA ALA A 194 12.11 6.69 29.90
C ALA A 194 11.39 5.35 29.68
N LEU A 195 11.82 4.56 28.70
CA LEU A 195 11.29 3.22 28.44
C LEU A 195 11.57 2.27 29.62
N SER A 196 12.79 2.30 30.19
CA SER A 196 13.13 1.48 31.36
C SER A 196 12.27 1.81 32.59
N HIS A 197 11.96 3.09 32.82
CA HIS A 197 11.03 3.51 33.88
C HIS A 197 9.62 2.99 33.60
N MET A 198 9.10 3.24 32.40
CA MET A 198 7.74 2.83 32.02
C MET A 198 7.55 1.30 32.10
N THR A 199 8.52 0.50 31.65
CA THR A 199 8.49 -0.97 31.78
C THR A 199 8.43 -1.41 33.24
N LYS A 200 9.24 -0.82 34.12
CA LYS A 200 9.23 -1.15 35.58
C LYS A 200 7.92 -0.76 36.25
N GLU A 201 7.32 0.36 35.84
CA GLU A 201 6.00 0.77 36.33
C GLU A 201 4.90 -0.19 35.88
N PHE A 202 4.91 -0.63 34.61
CA PHE A 202 4.01 -1.67 34.12
C PHE A 202 4.19 -3.00 34.85
N GLU A 203 5.42 -3.49 35.02
CA GLU A 203 5.70 -4.71 35.81
C GLU A 203 5.16 -4.60 37.24
N SER A 204 5.36 -3.44 37.88
CA SER A 204 4.87 -3.13 39.23
C SER A 204 3.34 -3.15 39.31
N GLU A 205 2.63 -2.51 38.37
CA GLU A 205 1.16 -2.53 38.36
C GLU A 205 0.59 -3.89 38.01
N VAL A 206 1.20 -4.66 37.10
CA VAL A 206 0.82 -6.05 36.81
C VAL A 206 0.90 -6.91 38.07
N LEU A 207 2.01 -6.82 38.83
CA LEU A 207 2.16 -7.55 40.09
C LEU A 207 1.13 -7.13 41.15
N LYS A 208 0.87 -5.82 41.31
CA LYS A 208 -0.17 -5.31 42.23
C LYS A 208 -1.58 -5.75 41.82
N LEU A 209 -1.87 -5.82 40.54
CA LEU A 209 -3.18 -6.24 40.02
C LEU A 209 -3.36 -7.75 40.22
N GLN A 210 -2.34 -8.55 39.91
CA GLN A 210 -2.33 -9.99 40.18
C GLN A 210 -2.49 -10.30 41.67
N GLN A 211 -1.80 -9.56 42.55
CA GLN A 211 -1.92 -9.71 44.00
C GLN A 211 -3.33 -9.34 44.49
N ARG A 212 -3.92 -8.25 43.99
CA ARG A 212 -5.30 -7.85 44.30
C ARG A 212 -6.30 -8.94 43.89
N ALA A 213 -6.23 -9.41 42.65
CA ALA A 213 -7.09 -10.48 42.15
C ALA A 213 -6.93 -11.79 42.94
N MET A 214 -5.71 -12.13 43.39
CA MET A 214 -5.46 -13.31 44.23
C MET A 214 -6.11 -13.19 45.62
N ILE A 215 -6.09 -12.00 46.22
CA ILE A 215 -6.73 -11.74 47.52
C ILE A 215 -8.26 -11.79 47.37
N GLU A 216 -8.80 -11.16 46.34
CA GLU A 216 -10.24 -11.13 46.05
C GLU A 216 -10.80 -12.53 45.77
N ASN A 217 -10.18 -13.30 44.87
CA ASN A 217 -10.55 -14.69 44.60
C ASN A 217 -10.52 -15.56 45.87
N ARG A 218 -9.53 -15.34 46.76
CA ARG A 218 -9.44 -16.06 48.04
C ARG A 218 -10.55 -15.66 49.01
N ALA A 219 -10.95 -14.39 49.04
CA ALA A 219 -12.08 -13.93 49.84
C ALA A 219 -13.40 -14.52 49.31
N SER A 220 -13.63 -14.46 47.99
CA SER A 220 -14.79 -15.06 47.34
C SER A 220 -14.89 -16.57 47.58
N GLN A 221 -13.77 -17.30 47.54
CA GLN A 221 -13.77 -18.74 47.85
C GLN A 221 -14.24 -19.03 49.29
N VAL A 222 -13.79 -18.25 50.28
CA VAL A 222 -14.23 -18.40 51.68
C VAL A 222 -15.72 -18.12 51.85
N GLU A 223 -16.27 -17.15 51.12
CA GLU A 223 -17.71 -16.89 51.10
C GLU A 223 -18.50 -18.04 50.44
N ILE A 224 -18.02 -18.54 49.30
CA ILE A 224 -18.60 -19.72 48.62
C ILE A 224 -18.62 -20.93 49.58
N ASP A 225 -17.52 -21.22 50.28
CA ASP A 225 -17.43 -22.34 51.24
C ASP A 225 -18.44 -22.19 52.40
N LYS A 226 -18.62 -20.96 52.90
CA LYS A 226 -19.60 -20.61 53.94
C LYS A 226 -21.04 -20.79 53.43
N LEU A 227 -21.36 -20.32 52.23
CA LEU A 227 -22.67 -20.49 51.61
C LEU A 227 -22.98 -21.96 51.33
N GLN A 228 -22.02 -22.73 50.83
CA GLN A 228 -22.13 -24.19 50.65
C GLN A 228 -22.31 -24.93 51.98
N HIS A 229 -21.73 -24.46 53.08
CA HIS A 229 -21.99 -25.02 54.41
C HIS A 229 -23.42 -24.74 54.88
N LEU A 230 -23.88 -23.49 54.75
CA LEU A 230 -25.25 -23.09 55.11
C LEU A 230 -26.30 -23.86 54.30
N LEU A 231 -26.09 -24.02 52.98
CA LEU A 231 -26.97 -24.80 52.11
C LEU A 231 -27.07 -26.25 52.58
N ARG A 232 -25.94 -26.92 52.84
CA ARG A 232 -25.90 -28.30 53.37
C ARG A 232 -26.63 -28.44 54.71
N MET A 233 -26.58 -27.42 55.58
CA MET A 233 -27.33 -27.43 56.84
C MET A 233 -28.84 -27.24 56.61
N LYS A 234 -29.24 -26.35 55.71
CA LYS A 234 -30.65 -26.16 55.33
C LYS A 234 -31.24 -27.38 54.61
N ASP A 235 -30.47 -28.08 53.79
CA ASP A 235 -30.89 -29.36 53.19
C ASP A 235 -31.13 -30.45 54.25
N ARG A 236 -30.30 -30.52 55.30
CA ARG A 236 -30.51 -31.46 56.42
C ARG A 236 -31.79 -31.15 57.19
N GLU A 237 -32.02 -29.87 57.51
CA GLU A 237 -33.23 -29.40 58.18
C GLU A 237 -34.48 -29.66 57.32
N MET A 238 -34.44 -29.31 56.04
CA MET A 238 -35.49 -29.59 55.06
C MET A 238 -35.79 -31.10 54.94
N ASN A 239 -34.77 -31.94 54.93
CA ASN A 239 -34.93 -33.39 54.90
C ASN A 239 -35.48 -33.96 56.22
N HIS A 240 -35.20 -33.34 57.37
CA HIS A 240 -35.84 -33.69 58.65
C HIS A 240 -37.33 -33.31 58.63
N VAL A 241 -37.68 -32.10 58.19
CA VAL A 241 -39.08 -31.66 58.03
C VAL A 241 -39.85 -32.56 57.06
N LYS A 242 -39.26 -32.94 55.91
CA LYS A 242 -39.86 -33.88 54.96
C LYS A 242 -40.13 -35.25 55.59
N LYS A 243 -39.22 -35.77 56.43
CA LYS A 243 -39.43 -37.03 57.18
C LYS A 243 -40.57 -36.90 58.19
N LEU A 244 -40.59 -35.84 58.99
CA LEU A 244 -41.65 -35.61 59.97
C LEU A 244 -43.02 -35.45 59.30
N ALA A 245 -43.11 -34.67 58.21
CA ALA A 245 -44.33 -34.52 57.42
C ALA A 245 -44.81 -35.85 56.82
N LYS A 246 -43.88 -36.71 56.36
CA LYS A 246 -44.21 -38.07 55.91
C LYS A 246 -44.75 -38.92 57.07
N ASN A 247 -44.10 -38.93 58.23
CA ASN A 247 -44.57 -39.69 59.39
C ASN A 247 -45.99 -39.27 59.81
N ILE A 248 -46.26 -37.97 59.92
CA ILE A 248 -47.59 -37.43 60.25
C ILE A 248 -48.64 -37.86 59.21
N LEU A 249 -48.27 -37.91 57.92
CA LEU A 249 -49.17 -38.38 56.87
C LEU A 249 -49.41 -39.90 56.95
N ASP A 250 -48.37 -40.69 57.24
CA ASP A 250 -48.46 -42.14 57.39
C ASP A 250 -49.33 -42.50 58.64
N GLU A 251 -49.10 -41.84 59.79
CA GLU A 251 -49.91 -41.96 61.01
C GLU A 251 -51.37 -41.56 60.77
N ARG A 252 -51.61 -40.42 60.10
CA ARG A 252 -52.96 -40.01 59.70
C ARG A 252 -53.63 -41.06 58.80
N THR A 253 -52.89 -41.62 57.86
CA THR A 253 -53.40 -42.66 56.95
C THR A 253 -53.77 -43.94 57.71
N GLU A 254 -53.00 -44.32 58.73
CA GLU A 254 -53.32 -45.45 59.62
C GLU A 254 -54.62 -45.19 60.41
N VAL A 255 -54.75 -44.00 61.02
CA VAL A 255 -55.98 -43.61 61.74
C VAL A 255 -57.19 -43.55 60.80
N GLU A 256 -57.02 -43.06 59.56
CA GLU A 256 -58.09 -43.04 58.56
C GLU A 256 -58.53 -44.46 58.17
N ARG A 257 -57.59 -45.41 57.98
CA ARG A 257 -57.91 -46.83 57.76
C ARG A 257 -58.67 -47.42 58.94
N PHE A 258 -58.20 -47.20 60.17
CA PHE A 258 -58.88 -47.68 61.38
C PHE A 258 -60.34 -47.19 61.46
N PHE A 259 -60.60 -45.91 61.15
CA PHE A 259 -61.99 -45.40 61.14
C PHE A 259 -62.84 -46.01 60.02
N LEU A 260 -62.27 -46.25 58.83
CA LEU A 260 -62.98 -46.91 57.73
C LEU A 260 -63.32 -48.37 58.09
N ASP A 261 -62.39 -49.09 58.71
CA ASP A 261 -62.59 -50.47 59.17
C ASP A 261 -63.60 -50.54 60.32
N ALA A 262 -63.54 -49.64 61.29
CA ALA A 262 -64.53 -49.54 62.37
C ALA A 262 -65.93 -49.22 61.83
N LEU A 263 -66.05 -48.28 60.88
CA LEU A 263 -67.31 -48.00 60.19
C LEU A 263 -67.81 -49.21 59.37
N HIS A 264 -66.91 -49.97 58.75
CA HIS A 264 -67.27 -51.21 58.05
C HIS A 264 -67.81 -52.25 59.03
N GLN A 265 -67.10 -52.51 60.14
CA GLN A 265 -67.52 -53.45 61.18
C GLN A 265 -68.90 -53.08 61.76
N VAL A 266 -69.12 -51.81 62.11
CA VAL A 266 -70.43 -51.35 62.61
C VAL A 266 -71.52 -51.54 61.56
N LYS A 267 -71.27 -51.26 60.27
CA LYS A 267 -72.25 -51.53 59.21
C LYS A 267 -72.57 -53.03 59.08
N GLN A 268 -71.60 -53.92 59.22
CA GLN A 268 -71.86 -55.36 59.26
C GLN A 268 -72.70 -55.75 60.50
N GLN A 269 -72.39 -55.19 61.67
CA GLN A 269 -73.19 -55.44 62.88
C GLN A 269 -74.62 -54.90 62.77
N ILE A 270 -74.85 -53.77 62.09
CA ILE A 270 -76.20 -53.28 61.74
C ILE A 270 -76.95 -54.29 60.86
N LEU A 271 -76.31 -54.87 59.85
CA LEU A 271 -76.96 -55.87 59.00
C LEU A 271 -77.32 -57.15 59.79
N VAL A 272 -76.44 -57.59 60.68
CA VAL A 272 -76.67 -58.74 61.57
C VAL A 272 -77.76 -58.44 62.59
N SER A 273 -77.73 -57.27 63.26
CA SER A 273 -78.72 -56.88 64.27
C SER A 273 -80.11 -56.73 63.65
N ARG A 274 -80.24 -56.08 62.49
CA ARG A 274 -81.50 -55.94 61.74
C ARG A 274 -82.08 -57.30 61.36
N LYS A 275 -81.24 -58.23 60.87
CA LYS A 275 -81.64 -59.61 60.56
C LYS A 275 -82.10 -60.37 61.80
N HIS A 276 -81.35 -60.27 62.90
CA HIS A 276 -81.65 -60.96 64.16
C HIS A 276 -82.92 -60.42 64.83
N TYR A 277 -83.08 -59.09 64.88
CA TYR A 277 -84.30 -58.44 65.38
C TYR A 277 -85.54 -58.87 64.58
N LYS A 278 -85.43 -58.94 63.25
CA LYS A 278 -86.51 -59.45 62.39
C LYS A 278 -86.89 -60.90 62.73
N GLN A 279 -85.90 -61.77 62.97
CA GLN A 279 -86.12 -63.16 63.39
C GLN A 279 -86.77 -63.25 64.78
N ILE A 280 -86.28 -62.49 65.78
CA ILE A 280 -86.85 -62.46 67.14
C ILE A 280 -88.29 -61.92 67.11
N ALA A 281 -88.54 -60.81 66.43
CA ALA A 281 -89.87 -60.23 66.30
C ALA A 281 -90.85 -61.22 65.64
N GLN A 282 -90.39 -62.00 64.65
CA GLN A 282 -91.19 -63.04 64.01
C GLN A 282 -91.45 -64.22 64.95
N ALA A 283 -90.44 -64.68 65.69
CA ALA A 283 -90.59 -65.75 66.68
C ALA A 283 -91.54 -65.34 67.82
N ALA A 284 -91.41 -64.12 68.35
CA ALA A 284 -92.25 -63.57 69.41
C ALA A 284 -93.71 -63.38 68.94
N PHE A 285 -93.92 -62.87 67.72
CA PHE A 285 -95.25 -62.79 67.11
C PHE A 285 -95.87 -64.18 66.94
N ASN A 286 -95.13 -65.14 66.38
CA ASN A 286 -95.59 -66.52 66.20
C ASN A 286 -95.91 -67.21 67.53
N LEU A 287 -95.12 -66.97 68.58
CA LEU A 287 -95.37 -67.49 69.93
C LEU A 287 -96.66 -66.90 70.52
N LYS A 288 -96.86 -65.59 70.40
CA LYS A 288 -98.08 -64.92 70.89
C LYS A 288 -99.32 -65.32 70.09
N MET A 289 -99.21 -65.52 68.77
CA MET A 289 -100.26 -66.11 67.93
C MET A 289 -100.65 -67.52 68.41
N ARG A 290 -99.67 -68.41 68.68
CA ARG A 290 -99.94 -69.75 69.20
C ARG A 290 -100.58 -69.73 70.59
N ALA A 291 -100.13 -68.84 71.48
CA ALA A 291 -100.72 -68.66 72.81
C ALA A 291 -102.17 -68.17 72.75
N ALA A 292 -102.50 -67.31 71.78
CA ALA A 292 -103.86 -66.85 71.52
C ALA A 292 -104.76 -67.96 70.93
N CYS A 293 -104.25 -68.75 69.98
CA CYS A 293 -104.96 -69.95 69.50
C CYS A 293 -105.25 -70.97 70.62
N ALA A 294 -104.41 -71.03 71.65
CA ALA A 294 -104.60 -71.87 72.83
C ALA A 294 -105.51 -71.21 73.91
N GLY A 295 -106.16 -70.08 73.61
CA GLY A 295 -107.10 -69.40 74.51
C GLY A 295 -106.47 -68.70 75.72
N ARG A 296 -105.13 -68.59 75.79
CA ARG A 296 -104.43 -68.04 76.96
C ARG A 296 -104.24 -66.52 76.93
N THR A 297 -104.31 -65.91 75.76
CA THR A 297 -104.09 -64.47 75.54
C THR A 297 -104.89 -63.97 74.34
N GLU A 298 -105.08 -62.65 74.21
CA GLU A 298 -105.66 -62.06 73.01
C GLU A 298 -104.75 -62.19 71.77
N TYR A 299 -105.36 -62.23 70.59
CA TYR A 299 -104.65 -62.28 69.31
C TYR A 299 -103.85 -60.98 69.09
N PRO A 300 -102.54 -61.07 68.78
CA PRO A 300 -101.72 -59.89 68.49
C PRO A 300 -102.14 -59.22 67.17
N LYS A 301 -102.07 -57.89 67.12
CA LYS A 301 -102.27 -57.11 65.89
C LYS A 301 -101.36 -57.63 64.77
N ILE A 302 -101.91 -57.81 63.57
CA ILE A 302 -101.18 -58.29 62.38
C ILE A 302 -99.93 -57.42 62.19
N ARG A 303 -98.77 -58.09 62.09
CA ARG A 303 -97.46 -57.46 61.91
C ARG A 303 -96.77 -58.07 60.69
N THR A 304 -96.28 -57.22 59.80
CA THR A 304 -95.71 -57.64 58.53
C THR A 304 -94.18 -57.73 58.59
N PHE A 305 -93.64 -58.69 57.82
CA PHE A 305 -92.22 -59.01 57.75
C PHE A 305 -91.71 -59.01 56.30
N ASP A 306 -92.59 -58.89 55.31
CA ASP A 306 -92.29 -58.86 53.88
C ASP A 306 -91.86 -57.47 53.38
N GLY A 307 -92.20 -56.41 54.12
CA GLY A 307 -91.68 -55.06 53.87
C GLY A 307 -92.45 -54.26 52.83
N ARG A 308 -93.72 -54.59 52.55
CA ARG A 308 -94.55 -53.78 51.64
C ARG A 308 -94.83 -52.38 52.19
N GLU A 309 -94.73 -51.40 51.30
CA GLU A 309 -94.77 -49.96 51.60
C GLU A 309 -96.07 -49.46 52.23
N HIS A 310 -97.18 -50.18 52.04
CA HIS A 310 -98.51 -49.78 52.55
C HIS A 310 -98.89 -50.48 53.86
N SER A 311 -97.94 -51.07 54.59
CA SER A 311 -98.23 -51.73 55.87
C SER A 311 -98.12 -50.78 57.06
N THR A 312 -99.22 -50.62 57.80
CA THR A 312 -99.30 -49.76 59.00
C THR A 312 -98.57 -50.33 60.24
N ASN A 313 -98.18 -51.61 60.22
CA ASN A 313 -97.47 -52.27 61.34
C ASN A 313 -96.45 -53.28 60.77
N SER A 314 -95.25 -52.80 60.47
CA SER A 314 -94.18 -53.54 59.81
C SER A 314 -92.92 -53.53 60.66
N VAL A 315 -92.21 -54.65 60.76
CA VAL A 315 -90.90 -54.69 61.45
C VAL A 315 -89.89 -53.72 60.82
N ASN A 316 -90.00 -53.47 59.52
CA ASN A 316 -89.11 -52.52 58.86
C ASN A 316 -89.38 -51.07 59.32
N GLN A 317 -90.59 -50.75 59.79
CA GLN A 317 -90.92 -49.45 60.35
C GLN A 317 -90.17 -49.25 61.67
N ASP A 318 -90.16 -50.22 62.58
CA ASP A 318 -89.38 -50.16 63.83
C ASP A 318 -87.87 -49.99 63.57
N LEU A 319 -87.32 -50.63 62.52
CA LEU A 319 -85.91 -50.48 62.13
C LEU A 319 -85.59 -49.11 61.52
N LEU A 320 -86.52 -48.54 60.73
CA LEU A 320 -86.40 -47.17 60.22
C LEU A 320 -86.60 -46.13 61.32
N GLU A 321 -87.44 -46.43 62.31
CA GLU A 321 -87.59 -45.62 63.52
C GLU A 321 -86.30 -45.67 64.33
N ALA A 322 -85.71 -46.84 64.60
CA ALA A 322 -84.39 -47.01 65.23
C ALA A 322 -83.31 -46.13 64.58
N GLU A 323 -83.29 -46.06 63.24
CA GLU A 323 -82.37 -45.18 62.49
C GLU A 323 -82.69 -43.67 62.65
N LYS A 324 -83.91 -43.28 63.03
CA LYS A 324 -84.32 -41.88 63.30
C LYS A 324 -84.08 -41.41 64.73
N TRP A 325 -83.79 -42.26 65.73
CA TRP A 325 -83.54 -41.81 67.11
C TRP A 325 -82.23 -41.02 67.22
N THR A 326 -82.34 -39.69 67.10
CA THR A 326 -81.25 -38.72 67.19
C THR A 326 -81.22 -37.95 68.50
N HIS A 327 -82.22 -38.11 69.36
CA HIS A 327 -82.30 -37.44 70.66
C HIS A 327 -82.04 -38.44 71.78
N ILE A 328 -80.90 -38.25 72.46
CA ILE A 328 -80.54 -38.96 73.67
C ILE A 328 -80.30 -37.86 74.71
N GLU A 329 -81.19 -37.73 75.69
CA GLU A 329 -80.99 -36.81 76.81
C GLU A 329 -80.14 -37.51 77.87
N GLY A 330 -78.98 -36.94 78.19
CA GLY A 330 -78.09 -37.41 79.26
C GLY A 330 -76.69 -37.81 78.79
N ASN A 331 -75.83 -38.10 79.78
CA ASN A 331 -74.46 -38.56 79.55
C ASN A 331 -74.47 -40.08 79.38
N VAL A 332 -74.64 -40.54 78.14
CA VAL A 332 -74.79 -41.98 77.79
C VAL A 332 -73.46 -42.56 77.34
N ASP A 333 -73.10 -43.74 77.87
CA ASP A 333 -71.87 -44.43 77.52
C ASP A 333 -71.95 -45.09 76.13
N ILE A 334 -70.78 -45.29 75.51
CA ILE A 334 -70.65 -45.92 74.19
C ILE A 334 -71.22 -47.36 74.23
N GLY A 335 -71.19 -48.05 75.37
CA GLY A 335 -71.82 -49.36 75.54
C GLY A 335 -73.30 -49.36 75.14
N ASP A 336 -74.06 -48.39 75.66
CA ASP A 336 -75.54 -48.34 75.63
C ASP A 336 -76.14 -47.92 74.28
N LEU A 337 -75.31 -47.40 73.36
CA LEU A 337 -75.77 -46.95 72.04
C LEU A 337 -76.16 -48.13 71.13
N THR A 338 -77.23 -47.97 70.35
CA THR A 338 -77.56 -48.89 69.25
C THR A 338 -76.47 -48.87 68.17
N TRP A 339 -76.37 -49.93 67.36
CA TRP A 339 -75.35 -50.00 66.29
C TRP A 339 -75.52 -48.88 65.26
N GLU A 340 -76.76 -48.50 64.95
CA GLU A 340 -77.12 -47.35 64.12
C GLU A 340 -76.62 -46.02 64.70
N GLN A 341 -76.68 -45.83 66.02
CA GLN A 341 -76.15 -44.64 66.69
C GLN A 341 -74.61 -44.66 66.72
N LYS A 342 -74.00 -45.83 66.96
CA LYS A 342 -72.53 -46.03 66.89
C LYS A 342 -71.97 -45.66 65.50
N GLU A 343 -72.70 -45.98 64.41
CA GLU A 343 -72.30 -45.59 63.05
C GLU A 343 -72.27 -44.07 62.87
N LYS A 344 -73.33 -43.38 63.31
CA LYS A 344 -73.41 -41.91 63.24
C LYS A 344 -72.32 -41.23 64.06
N VAL A 345 -72.02 -41.74 65.26
CA VAL A 345 -70.95 -41.22 66.12
C VAL A 345 -69.58 -41.40 65.45
N LEU A 346 -69.27 -42.58 64.92
CA LEU A 346 -68.02 -42.82 64.19
C LEU A 346 -67.92 -41.94 62.93
N ARG A 347 -69.02 -41.80 62.17
CA ARG A 347 -69.06 -40.96 60.95
C ARG A 347 -68.86 -39.48 61.29
N LEU A 348 -69.46 -39.00 62.37
CA LEU A 348 -69.28 -37.64 62.89
C LEU A 348 -67.84 -37.43 63.40
N LEU A 349 -67.27 -38.40 64.10
CA LEU A 349 -65.90 -38.34 64.60
C LEU A 349 -64.87 -38.31 63.45
N PHE A 350 -65.06 -39.15 62.43
CA PHE A 350 -64.25 -39.13 61.21
C PHE A 350 -64.40 -37.80 60.44
N ALA A 351 -65.61 -37.24 60.34
CA ALA A 351 -65.83 -35.93 59.74
C ALA A 351 -65.22 -34.77 60.56
N LYS A 352 -65.18 -34.90 61.90
CA LYS A 352 -64.55 -33.95 62.82
C LYS A 352 -63.02 -34.00 62.70
N MET A 353 -62.44 -35.21 62.65
CA MET A 353 -61.01 -35.43 62.42
C MET A 353 -60.54 -34.85 61.09
N ASN A 354 -61.35 -35.01 60.02
CA ASN A 354 -61.09 -34.42 58.71
C ASN A 354 -61.43 -32.92 58.61
N GLY A 355 -61.72 -32.24 59.72
CA GLY A 355 -61.96 -30.78 59.75
C GLY A 355 -63.28 -30.30 59.16
N CYS A 356 -64.17 -31.19 58.72
CA CYS A 356 -65.45 -30.83 58.08
C CYS A 356 -66.50 -30.32 59.07
N ALA A 357 -66.44 -30.74 60.35
CA ALA A 357 -67.47 -30.44 61.34
C ALA A 357 -67.38 -29.05 61.99
N SER A 358 -66.36 -28.24 61.68
CA SER A 358 -66.15 -26.94 62.35
C SER A 358 -65.56 -25.84 61.46
N LYS A 359 -66.15 -25.59 60.29
CA LYS A 359 -66.03 -24.29 59.62
C LYS A 359 -66.86 -23.22 60.35
N LYS A 360 -66.39 -22.79 61.52
CA LYS A 360 -66.59 -21.38 61.90
C LYS A 360 -65.64 -20.56 61.02
N TYR A 361 -66.19 -19.53 60.37
CA TYR A 361 -65.45 -18.62 59.51
C TYR A 361 -64.41 -17.87 60.36
N ASN A 362 -63.15 -18.32 60.32
CA ASN A 362 -62.02 -17.60 60.92
C ASN A 362 -61.01 -17.33 59.81
N GLN A 363 -60.72 -16.05 59.63
CA GLN A 363 -59.74 -15.55 58.67
C GLN A 363 -58.31 -15.86 59.15
N SER A 364 -57.34 -15.66 58.26
CA SER A 364 -55.90 -15.62 58.52
C SER A 364 -55.20 -16.96 58.80
N SER A 365 -54.57 -17.50 57.76
CA SER A 365 -53.24 -18.12 57.81
C SER A 365 -52.72 -18.37 56.38
N ARG A 366 -52.65 -17.30 55.57
CA ARG A 366 -51.76 -17.31 54.42
C ARG A 366 -50.34 -17.02 54.95
N PRO A 367 -49.37 -17.92 54.84
CA PRO A 367 -48.00 -17.59 55.21
C PRO A 367 -47.50 -16.45 54.32
N PRO A 368 -46.62 -15.55 54.83
CA PRO A 368 -46.07 -14.48 54.01
C PRO A 368 -45.37 -15.06 52.79
N VAL A 369 -45.67 -14.51 51.62
CA VAL A 369 -44.80 -14.71 50.45
C VAL A 369 -43.46 -14.07 50.79
N PRO A 370 -42.31 -14.73 50.57
CA PRO A 370 -41.01 -14.10 50.78
C PRO A 370 -40.92 -12.84 49.92
N ASP A 371 -40.53 -11.71 50.52
CA ASP A 371 -40.21 -10.52 49.75
C ASP A 371 -39.10 -10.87 48.74
N TYR A 372 -39.44 -10.76 47.46
CA TYR A 372 -38.46 -10.82 46.39
C TYR A 372 -37.58 -9.59 46.53
N VAL A 373 -36.41 -9.76 47.14
CA VAL A 373 -35.34 -8.78 47.09
C VAL A 373 -34.96 -8.64 45.62
N VAL A 374 -35.47 -7.59 45.00
CA VAL A 374 -34.95 -7.07 43.74
C VAL A 374 -33.50 -6.72 44.02
N SER A 375 -32.58 -7.57 43.58
CA SER A 375 -31.18 -7.18 43.50
C SER A 375 -31.10 -6.00 42.54
N ASP A 376 -30.62 -4.87 43.05
CA ASP A 376 -30.39 -3.64 42.30
C ASP A 376 -29.29 -3.89 41.25
N SER A 377 -29.71 -4.34 40.07
CA SER A 377 -28.88 -4.35 38.87
C SER A 377 -28.90 -2.94 38.31
N GLY A 378 -27.85 -2.18 38.63
CA GLY A 378 -27.66 -0.81 38.16
C GLY A 378 -27.51 -0.72 36.65
N GLU A 379 -28.62 -0.64 35.94
CA GLU A 379 -28.68 -0.12 34.58
C GLU A 379 -29.42 1.22 34.58
N THR A 380 -28.63 2.27 34.37
CA THR A 380 -29.05 3.63 34.10
C THR A 380 -30.19 3.69 33.09
N LYS A 381 -31.32 4.31 33.47
CA LYS A 381 -32.23 4.93 32.52
C LYS A 381 -32.12 6.44 32.58
N GLU A 382 -31.80 6.99 31.42
CA GLU A 382 -31.69 8.41 31.16
C GLU A 382 -33.02 9.11 31.43
N PHE A 383 -32.96 10.28 32.07
CA PHE A 383 -33.97 11.31 31.89
C PHE A 383 -33.58 12.12 30.66
N GLY A 384 -34.44 12.15 29.64
CA GLY A 384 -34.41 13.23 28.66
C GLY A 384 -35.25 14.40 29.16
N ASP A 385 -34.74 15.63 29.05
CA ASP A 385 -35.30 16.56 28.05
C ASP A 385 -34.30 17.69 27.68
N GLU A 386 -34.50 18.27 26.49
CA GLU A 386 -33.86 19.46 25.89
C GLU A 386 -32.36 19.74 26.21
N SER A 387 -31.44 19.66 25.23
CA SER A 387 -31.45 20.62 24.12
C SER A 387 -30.35 20.39 23.06
N LYS A 388 -30.73 20.58 21.78
CA LYS A 388 -29.94 21.21 20.70
C LYS A 388 -28.48 20.73 20.46
N LEU A 389 -28.29 19.86 19.46
CA LEU A 389 -27.86 20.25 18.08
C LEU A 389 -27.50 19.02 17.21
N GLN A 390 -27.92 19.09 15.94
CA GLN A 390 -27.20 18.72 14.70
C GLN A 390 -26.02 17.72 14.78
N ASP A 391 -25.87 16.74 13.88
CA ASP A 391 -26.58 16.46 12.62
C ASP A 391 -26.13 15.10 12.04
N GLN A 392 -27.01 14.44 11.25
CA GLN A 392 -26.64 13.58 10.08
C GLN A 392 -25.80 12.28 10.34
N THR A 393 -25.91 11.16 9.60
CA THR A 393 -26.85 10.66 8.58
C THR A 393 -26.65 9.14 8.38
N PHE A 394 -27.74 8.37 8.40
CA PHE A 394 -28.01 7.04 7.80
C PHE A 394 -27.02 5.83 7.83
N ILE A 395 -27.61 4.72 8.26
CA ILE A 395 -27.33 3.30 7.96
C ILE A 395 -27.21 2.99 6.44
N THR A 396 -26.40 1.99 6.04
CA THR A 396 -26.73 0.89 5.07
C THR A 396 -25.73 -0.28 5.18
N GLN A 397 -26.10 -1.44 4.61
CA GLN A 397 -25.58 -2.81 4.80
C GLN A 397 -24.28 -3.18 4.04
N GLN A 398 -23.81 -4.41 4.34
CA GLN A 398 -22.90 -5.27 3.53
C GLN A 398 -23.52 -5.54 2.11
N VAL A 399 -22.89 -6.11 1.06
CA VAL A 399 -21.73 -7.05 0.90
C VAL A 399 -20.97 -6.72 -0.46
N PRO A 400 -20.20 -7.57 -1.22
CA PRO A 400 -18.90 -7.14 -1.81
C PRO A 400 -18.71 -7.29 -3.35
N ILE A 401 -17.44 -7.35 -3.79
CA ILE A 401 -16.82 -7.94 -5.02
C ILE A 401 -16.42 -6.99 -6.19
N SER A 402 -15.18 -7.23 -6.68
CA SER A 402 -14.55 -6.99 -8.01
C SER A 402 -13.88 -5.66 -8.40
N ASP A 403 -12.54 -5.72 -8.38
CA ASP A 403 -11.61 -5.57 -9.52
C ASP A 403 -11.78 -4.43 -10.54
N SER A 404 -10.80 -3.51 -10.55
CA SER A 404 -9.96 -3.32 -11.74
C SER A 404 -8.61 -2.67 -11.43
N SER A 405 -7.54 -3.43 -11.66
CA SER A 405 -6.34 -3.03 -12.43
C SER A 405 -5.89 -1.56 -12.40
N ASP A 406 -4.71 -1.32 -11.83
CA ASP A 406 -3.65 -0.70 -12.63
C ASP A 406 -2.24 -1.21 -12.26
N LYS A 407 -1.39 -1.39 -13.28
CA LYS A 407 -0.03 -1.93 -13.14
C LYS A 407 1.01 -0.81 -13.10
N VAL A 408 1.92 -0.83 -12.13
CA VAL A 408 3.29 -0.32 -12.36
C VAL A 408 4.35 -1.31 -11.85
N VAL A 409 5.28 -1.57 -12.77
CA VAL A 409 6.35 -2.58 -12.80
C VAL A 409 7.43 -2.37 -11.72
N LEU A 410 7.71 -3.44 -10.94
CA LEU A 410 9.01 -4.10 -10.68
C LEU A 410 10.35 -3.33 -10.90
N PRO A 411 11.39 -3.58 -10.08
CA PRO A 411 12.16 -4.82 -10.25
C PRO A 411 12.71 -5.53 -8.98
N THR A 412 12.90 -6.84 -9.17
CA THR A 412 13.55 -7.80 -8.26
C THR A 412 14.93 -8.19 -8.79
N ILE A 413 15.98 -8.23 -7.95
CA ILE A 413 17.18 -9.07 -8.15
C ILE A 413 17.77 -9.45 -6.75
N PRO A 414 18.66 -10.46 -6.61
CA PRO A 414 18.39 -11.55 -5.67
C PRO A 414 19.48 -11.74 -4.59
N LYS A 415 19.29 -12.72 -3.69
CA LYS A 415 20.40 -13.32 -2.92
C LYS A 415 20.83 -14.62 -3.58
N GLY A 416 22.07 -14.64 -4.07
CA GLY A 416 22.71 -15.80 -4.69
C GLY A 416 23.25 -16.81 -3.66
N SER A 417 23.60 -17.98 -4.17
CA SER A 417 24.13 -19.14 -3.44
C SER A 417 25.42 -18.85 -2.69
N GLN A 418 25.62 -19.53 -1.56
CA GLN A 418 26.95 -19.83 -1.04
C GLN A 418 27.34 -21.25 -1.45
N GLU A 419 28.40 -21.37 -2.25
CA GLU A 419 29.22 -22.58 -2.29
C GLU A 419 30.56 -22.29 -1.63
N SER A 420 31.21 -23.37 -1.17
CA SER A 420 32.45 -23.39 -0.41
C SER A 420 33.66 -22.95 -1.20
N ASP A 421 34.70 -22.44 -0.52
CA ASP A 421 36.00 -23.09 -0.71
C ASP A 421 36.96 -23.00 0.50
N THR A 422 37.92 -23.92 0.44
CA THR A 422 39.00 -24.26 1.35
C THR A 422 40.08 -23.18 1.50
N VAL A 423 40.69 -23.08 2.69
CA VAL A 423 42.09 -22.63 2.85
C VAL A 423 42.78 -23.47 3.93
N THR A 424 43.81 -24.19 3.49
CA THR A 424 44.84 -24.80 4.34
C THR A 424 45.90 -23.75 4.70
N PHE A 425 46.31 -23.63 5.96
CA PHE A 425 47.70 -23.41 6.40
C PHE A 425 47.84 -23.64 7.90
#